data_AF-A0A956LA44-F1
#
_entry.id   AF-A0A956LA44-F1
#
_cell.length_a   1.000
_cell.length_b   1.000
_cell.length_c   1.000
_cell.angle_alpha   90.00
_cell.angle_beta   90.00
_cell.angle_gamma   90.00
#
_symmetry.space_group_name_H-M   'P 1'
#
loop_
_entity.id
_entity.type
_entity.pdbx_description
1 polymer ?
#
loop_
_entity_poly.entity_id
_entity_poly.type
_entity_poly.pdbx_seq_one_letter_code
_entity_poly.pdbx_strand_id
1 'polypeptide(L)'
;ASGVAVILEVAQVLGALPPSERPYTLAFVAFGAEEMGLLGSKHYVEALDPALRKRMIAMLNFDMVGRLGEEQGLVVSGMGTSSVWPALVERTRGDQEVRASEDGYGASDQTSFYEAGLPVLHFFTGTHSDYHKPSDDIEKINFAGAARIATIASRVVHALSTEGIRPDFIKVERQTPARGGFRVSLGTIPDYGAQVDGVRLSGVREGGAAAKAGLRKGDVIQKMGEREIHNLDDYMATFAVLSPGEAIDVVVERDGAAVTVKLTPEAPQRR
;
A
#
# COMPACT_ATOMS: atom_id res chain seq x y z
N ALA A 1 -4.72 11.91 -5.29
CA ALA A 1 -6.02 12.57 -5.61
C ALA A 1 -7.21 11.62 -5.54
N SER A 2 -7.14 10.44 -6.20
CA SER A 2 -8.22 9.44 -6.20
C SER A 2 -8.71 9.05 -4.79
N GLY A 3 -7.81 8.85 -3.83
CA GLY A 3 -8.16 8.57 -2.43
C GLY A 3 -9.00 9.68 -1.78
N VAL A 4 -8.63 10.95 -2.00
CA VAL A 4 -9.40 12.11 -1.51
C VAL A 4 -10.80 12.15 -2.12
N ALA A 5 -10.92 11.90 -3.43
CA ALA A 5 -12.22 11.83 -4.09
C ALA A 5 -13.10 10.71 -3.51
N VAL A 6 -12.53 9.54 -3.24
CA VAL A 6 -13.23 8.42 -2.59
C VAL A 6 -13.68 8.79 -1.17
N ILE A 7 -12.82 9.42 -0.36
CA ILE A 7 -13.18 9.86 0.99
C ILE A 7 -14.36 10.85 0.96
N LEU A 8 -14.39 11.79 0.00
CA LEU A 8 -15.50 12.73 -0.17
C LEU A 8 -16.80 12.01 -0.57
N GLU A 9 -16.74 11.04 -1.47
CA GLU A 9 -17.91 10.23 -1.86
C GLU A 9 -18.44 9.41 -0.67
N VAL A 10 -17.56 8.75 0.08
CA VAL A 10 -17.94 8.01 1.30
C VAL A 10 -18.58 8.96 2.32
N ALA A 11 -18.05 10.17 2.49
CA ALA A 11 -18.64 11.19 3.36
C ALA A 11 -20.04 11.60 2.92
N GLN A 12 -20.28 11.73 1.60
CA GLN A 12 -21.59 12.03 1.05
C GLN A 12 -22.58 10.88 1.27
N VAL A 13 -22.19 9.64 0.95
CA VAL A 13 -23.03 8.44 1.11
C VAL A 13 -23.41 8.24 2.57
N LEU A 14 -22.43 8.22 3.47
CA LEU A 14 -22.68 8.05 4.90
C LEU A 14 -23.42 9.27 5.46
N GLY A 15 -23.11 10.48 4.99
CA GLY A 15 -23.76 11.75 5.35
C GLY A 15 -25.27 11.80 5.03
N ALA A 16 -25.76 10.96 4.11
CA ALA A 16 -27.18 10.85 3.79
C ALA A 16 -27.97 9.92 4.74
N LEU A 17 -27.29 9.07 5.52
CA LEU A 17 -27.94 8.13 6.44
C LEU A 17 -28.64 8.83 7.62
N PRO A 18 -29.66 8.22 8.24
CA PRO A 18 -30.26 8.78 9.46
C PRO A 18 -29.27 8.71 10.64
N PRO A 19 -29.39 9.60 11.65
CA PRO A 19 -28.53 9.57 12.83
C PRO A 19 -28.50 8.23 13.58
N SER A 20 -29.59 7.46 13.55
CA SER A 20 -29.66 6.11 14.14
C SER A 20 -28.69 5.12 13.50
N GLU A 21 -28.28 5.34 12.26
CA GLU A 21 -27.33 4.50 11.53
C GLU A 21 -25.90 5.07 11.56
N ARG A 22 -25.68 6.15 12.30
CA ARG A 22 -24.36 6.77 12.53
C ARG A 22 -24.11 7.04 14.02
N PRO A 23 -24.12 6.02 14.88
CA PRO A 23 -23.86 6.19 16.30
C PRO A 23 -22.39 6.56 16.60
N TYR A 24 -21.49 6.40 15.64
CA TYR A 24 -20.07 6.76 15.77
C TYR A 24 -19.78 8.11 15.10
N THR A 25 -18.79 8.81 15.66
CA THR A 25 -18.18 9.95 14.98
C THR A 25 -17.34 9.44 13.81
N LEU A 26 -17.68 9.87 12.60
CA LEU A 26 -16.91 9.61 11.40
C LEU A 26 -15.98 10.80 11.12
N ALA A 27 -14.68 10.56 11.11
CA ALA A 27 -13.67 11.57 10.78
C ALA A 27 -13.13 11.31 9.38
N PHE A 28 -13.29 12.28 8.48
CA PHE A 28 -12.76 12.24 7.12
C PHE A 28 -11.56 13.18 7.06
N VAL A 29 -10.37 12.63 6.79
CA VAL A 29 -9.11 13.37 6.89
C VAL A 29 -8.31 13.19 5.61
N ALA A 30 -7.89 14.29 5.00
CA ALA A 30 -6.93 14.29 3.90
C ALA A 30 -5.58 14.72 4.47
N PHE A 31 -4.64 13.78 4.59
CA PHE A 31 -3.32 14.06 5.15
C PHE A 31 -2.44 14.79 4.14
N GLY A 32 -1.66 15.75 4.64
CA GLY A 32 -0.58 16.38 3.88
C GLY A 32 0.76 15.70 4.16
N ALA A 33 1.72 15.90 3.25
CA ALA A 33 3.11 15.45 3.41
C ALA A 33 3.29 13.94 3.68
N GLU A 34 2.41 13.11 3.10
CA GLU A 34 2.54 11.64 3.07
C GLU A 34 3.86 11.24 2.40
N GLU A 35 4.11 11.76 1.20
CA GLU A 35 5.30 11.53 0.36
C GLU A 35 6.63 11.93 1.01
N MET A 36 6.58 12.71 2.09
CA MET A 36 7.75 13.11 2.88
C MET A 36 8.01 12.17 4.08
N GLY A 37 7.30 11.04 4.15
CA GLY A 37 7.42 10.05 5.22
C GLY A 37 6.32 10.10 6.27
N LEU A 38 5.07 10.25 5.82
CA LEU A 38 3.84 10.18 6.63
C LEU A 38 3.73 11.31 7.68
N LEU A 39 4.29 12.49 7.40
CA LEU A 39 4.42 13.55 8.41
C LEU A 39 3.06 14.01 8.94
N GLY A 40 2.06 14.15 8.06
CA GLY A 40 0.71 14.58 8.44
C GLY A 40 -0.02 13.57 9.32
N SER A 41 -0.06 12.29 8.93
CA SER A 41 -0.74 11.25 9.72
C SER A 41 -0.03 10.96 11.03
N LYS A 42 1.31 10.98 11.07
CA LYS A 42 2.07 10.87 12.33
C LYS A 42 1.71 11.98 13.29
N HIS A 43 1.79 13.23 12.82
CA HIS A 43 1.45 14.39 13.62
C HIS A 43 0.01 14.31 14.13
N TYR A 44 -0.94 13.92 13.28
CA TYR A 44 -2.35 13.77 13.67
C TYR A 44 -2.50 12.76 14.81
N VAL A 45 -1.93 11.57 14.68
CA VAL A 45 -2.04 10.51 15.69
C VAL A 45 -1.33 10.87 17.01
N GLU A 46 -0.20 11.58 16.93
CA GLU A 46 0.56 12.04 18.10
C GLU A 46 -0.12 13.21 18.82
N ALA A 47 -0.76 14.11 18.08
CA ALA A 47 -1.43 15.29 18.61
C ALA A 47 -2.86 15.01 19.12
N LEU A 48 -3.45 13.86 18.77
CA LEU A 48 -4.76 13.46 19.26
C LEU A 48 -4.78 13.33 20.78
N ASP A 49 -5.84 13.86 21.39
CA ASP A 49 -6.11 13.63 22.81
C ASP A 49 -6.08 12.12 23.12
N PRO A 50 -5.35 11.67 24.15
CA PRO A 50 -5.23 10.25 24.46
C PRO A 50 -6.56 9.55 24.75
N ALA A 51 -7.55 10.24 25.31
CA ALA A 51 -8.87 9.67 25.54
C ALA A 51 -9.66 9.53 24.24
N LEU A 52 -9.54 10.49 23.31
CA LEU A 52 -10.12 10.38 21.97
C LEU A 52 -9.46 9.24 21.17
N ARG A 53 -8.12 9.13 21.20
CA ARG A 53 -7.38 8.06 20.52
C ARG A 53 -7.84 6.66 20.97
N LYS A 54 -8.07 6.46 22.27
CA LYS A 54 -8.61 5.20 22.82
C LYS A 54 -10.04 4.88 22.37
N ARG A 55 -10.80 5.86 21.88
CA ARG A 55 -12.16 5.68 21.38
C ARG A 55 -12.21 5.39 19.88
N MET A 56 -11.11 5.57 19.16
CA MET A 56 -11.01 5.19 17.75
C MET A 56 -11.07 3.68 17.64
N ILE A 57 -11.95 3.17 16.77
CA ILE A 57 -12.17 1.72 16.64
C ILE A 57 -11.53 1.13 15.38
N ALA A 58 -11.24 1.96 14.37
CA ALA A 58 -10.60 1.56 13.13
C ALA A 58 -10.13 2.79 12.34
N MET A 59 -9.22 2.58 11.40
CA MET A 59 -8.88 3.56 10.35
C MET A 59 -8.92 2.90 8.98
N LEU A 60 -9.62 3.51 8.03
CA LEU A 60 -9.66 3.09 6.63
C LEU A 60 -8.86 4.10 5.80
N ASN A 61 -7.83 3.63 5.11
CA ASN A 61 -6.97 4.44 4.26
C ASN A 61 -7.24 4.18 2.77
N PHE A 62 -7.17 5.22 1.95
CA PHE A 62 -7.38 5.12 0.50
C PHE A 62 -6.23 5.79 -0.23
N ASP A 63 -5.42 4.98 -0.91
CA ASP A 63 -4.28 5.46 -1.67
C ASP A 63 -4.24 4.79 -3.05
N MET A 64 -3.99 5.58 -4.10
CA MET A 64 -4.00 5.10 -5.48
C MET A 64 -5.20 4.18 -5.80
N VAL A 65 -6.43 4.65 -5.54
CA VAL A 65 -7.69 3.90 -5.78
C VAL A 65 -8.36 4.24 -7.12
N GLY A 66 -7.56 4.70 -8.08
CA GLY A 66 -8.04 5.20 -9.37
C GLY A 66 -7.90 4.25 -10.55
N ARG A 67 -7.20 3.11 -10.40
CA ARG A 67 -6.80 2.22 -11.51
C ARG A 67 -7.40 0.82 -11.41
N LEU A 68 -8.56 0.71 -10.76
CA LEU A 68 -9.22 -0.59 -10.62
C LEU A 68 -9.46 -1.23 -11.99
N GLY A 69 -9.06 -2.48 -12.17
CA GLY A 69 -9.15 -3.22 -13.44
C GLY A 69 -7.82 -3.31 -14.21
N GLU A 70 -6.77 -2.63 -13.76
CA GLU A 70 -5.40 -2.94 -14.18
C GLU A 70 -4.88 -4.24 -13.50
N GLU A 71 -3.67 -4.69 -13.84
CA GLU A 71 -3.11 -6.02 -13.48
C GLU A 71 -3.30 -6.41 -12.00
N GLN A 72 -3.18 -5.44 -11.08
CA GLN A 72 -3.23 -5.67 -9.64
C GLN A 72 -4.65 -5.63 -9.02
N GLY A 73 -5.68 -5.20 -9.74
CA GLY A 73 -7.06 -5.21 -9.24
C GLY A 73 -7.23 -4.40 -7.95
N LEU A 74 -8.19 -4.78 -7.08
CA LEU A 74 -8.32 -4.18 -5.75
C LEU A 74 -7.51 -4.99 -4.74
N VAL A 75 -6.56 -4.33 -4.09
CA VAL A 75 -5.81 -4.84 -2.94
C VAL A 75 -6.36 -4.19 -1.67
N VAL A 76 -6.64 -5.01 -0.65
CA VAL A 76 -6.98 -4.55 0.70
C VAL A 76 -5.94 -5.11 1.67
N SER A 77 -5.06 -4.23 2.15
CA SER A 77 -4.08 -4.56 3.18
C SER A 77 -4.62 -4.28 4.58
N GLY A 78 -3.97 -4.82 5.60
CA GLY A 78 -4.36 -4.70 7.01
C GLY A 78 -5.39 -5.74 7.45
N MET A 79 -5.69 -6.73 6.62
CA MET A 79 -6.72 -7.75 6.89
C MET A 79 -6.45 -8.56 8.17
N GLY A 80 -5.20 -8.70 8.56
CA GLY A 80 -4.77 -9.41 9.77
C GLY A 80 -4.77 -8.54 11.02
N THR A 81 -5.05 -7.25 10.89
CA THR A 81 -5.04 -6.32 12.03
C THR A 81 -6.28 -6.41 12.90
N SER A 82 -7.30 -7.16 12.48
CA SER A 82 -8.47 -7.51 13.26
C SER A 82 -9.05 -8.84 12.82
N SER A 83 -9.55 -9.64 13.77
CA SER A 83 -10.22 -10.90 13.49
C SER A 83 -11.52 -10.74 12.69
N VAL A 84 -12.12 -9.54 12.65
CA VAL A 84 -13.39 -9.32 11.95
C VAL A 84 -13.24 -8.91 10.48
N TRP A 85 -12.04 -8.47 10.06
CA TRP A 85 -11.82 -7.95 8.71
C TRP A 85 -12.06 -8.97 7.59
N PRO A 86 -11.56 -10.21 7.64
CA PRO A 86 -11.78 -11.19 6.57
C PRO A 86 -13.27 -11.38 6.26
N ALA A 87 -14.07 -11.69 7.28
CA ALA A 87 -15.50 -11.92 7.10
C ALA A 87 -16.28 -10.65 6.73
N LEU A 88 -15.88 -9.48 7.25
CA LEU A 88 -16.56 -8.22 6.98
C LEU A 88 -16.29 -7.73 5.55
N VAL A 89 -15.04 -7.77 5.09
CA VAL A 89 -14.71 -7.36 3.72
C VAL A 89 -15.30 -8.33 2.71
N GLU A 90 -15.25 -9.64 2.98
CA GLU A 90 -15.83 -10.66 2.08
C GLU A 90 -17.33 -10.45 1.83
N ARG A 91 -18.11 -10.12 2.87
CA ARG A 91 -19.56 -9.91 2.68
C ARG A 91 -19.91 -8.53 2.12
N THR A 92 -19.03 -7.54 2.24
CA THR A 92 -19.29 -6.16 1.80
C THR A 92 -18.77 -5.86 0.39
N ARG A 93 -17.79 -6.63 -0.10
CA ARG A 93 -17.17 -6.46 -1.44
C ARG A 93 -18.13 -6.68 -2.61
N GLY A 94 -19.23 -7.40 -2.40
CA GLY A 94 -20.13 -7.79 -3.49
C GLY A 94 -19.43 -8.72 -4.48
N ASP A 95 -19.53 -8.40 -5.78
CA ASP A 95 -18.89 -9.10 -6.89
C ASP A 95 -17.41 -8.71 -7.11
N GLN A 96 -16.92 -7.66 -6.44
CA GLN A 96 -15.55 -7.19 -6.62
C GLN A 96 -14.56 -8.20 -6.04
N GLU A 97 -13.65 -8.71 -6.86
CA GLU A 97 -12.50 -9.47 -6.38
C GLU A 97 -11.59 -8.57 -5.53
N VAL A 98 -11.17 -9.09 -4.38
CA VAL A 98 -10.28 -8.42 -3.42
C VAL A 98 -9.08 -9.32 -3.17
N ARG A 99 -7.89 -8.77 -3.40
CA ARG A 99 -6.62 -9.38 -2.98
C ARG A 99 -6.30 -8.92 -1.57
N ALA A 100 -6.37 -9.84 -0.62
CA ALA A 100 -6.12 -9.56 0.78
C ALA A 100 -4.61 -9.61 1.09
N SER A 101 -4.17 -8.69 1.94
CA SER A 101 -2.87 -8.76 2.61
C SER A 101 -3.07 -8.55 4.10
N GLU A 102 -2.44 -9.40 4.92
CA GLU A 102 -2.62 -9.39 6.37
C GLU A 102 -2.04 -8.13 7.03
N ASP A 103 -1.01 -7.57 6.44
CA ASP A 103 -0.13 -6.60 7.09
C ASP A 103 -0.75 -5.20 7.21
N GLY A 104 -0.77 -4.67 8.43
CA GLY A 104 -1.20 -3.29 8.73
C GLY A 104 -0.13 -2.23 8.46
N TYR A 105 1.13 -2.65 8.28
CA TYR A 105 2.24 -1.77 8.00
C TYR A 105 2.44 -1.62 6.48
N GLY A 106 2.67 -0.40 6.00
CA GLY A 106 2.91 -0.14 4.57
C GLY A 106 3.56 1.22 4.33
N ALA A 107 3.61 1.63 3.06
CA ALA A 107 4.15 2.92 2.65
C ALA A 107 3.02 3.95 2.45
N SER A 108 2.04 3.98 3.37
CA SER A 108 0.95 4.97 3.34
C SER A 108 0.39 5.20 4.75
N ASP A 109 -0.53 6.15 4.90
CA ASP A 109 -0.93 6.78 6.16
C ASP A 109 -1.55 5.82 7.20
N GLN A 110 -2.09 4.67 6.79
CA GLN A 110 -2.58 3.64 7.74
C GLN A 110 -1.51 3.23 8.74
N THR A 111 -0.23 3.33 8.35
CA THR A 111 0.91 2.90 9.14
C THR A 111 0.99 3.64 10.48
N SER A 112 0.72 4.95 10.49
CA SER A 112 0.71 5.77 11.71
C SER A 112 -0.37 5.30 12.70
N PHE A 113 -1.51 4.84 12.19
CA PHE A 113 -2.62 4.32 13.00
C PHE A 113 -2.35 2.90 13.49
N TYR A 114 -1.78 2.04 12.63
CA TYR A 114 -1.36 0.70 12.99
C TYR A 114 -0.29 0.70 14.09
N GLU A 115 0.76 1.53 13.95
CA GLU A 115 1.78 1.72 14.99
C GLU A 115 1.19 2.26 16.29
N ALA A 116 0.05 2.95 16.20
CA ALA A 116 -0.71 3.45 17.33
C ALA A 116 -1.63 2.43 18.01
N GLY A 117 -1.68 1.19 17.52
CA GLY A 117 -2.49 0.11 18.09
C GLY A 117 -3.93 0.09 17.60
N LEU A 118 -4.20 0.64 16.41
CA LEU A 118 -5.52 0.64 15.80
C LEU A 118 -5.59 -0.38 14.65
N PRO A 119 -6.71 -1.09 14.51
CA PRO A 119 -6.93 -1.95 13.35
C PRO A 119 -7.17 -1.08 12.12
N VAL A 120 -6.59 -1.49 11.00
CA VAL A 120 -6.60 -0.69 9.78
C VAL A 120 -7.01 -1.51 8.57
N LEU A 121 -7.62 -0.85 7.59
CA LEU A 121 -7.74 -1.35 6.23
C LEU A 121 -7.15 -0.32 5.28
N HIS A 122 -6.36 -0.76 4.31
CA HIS A 122 -5.80 0.10 3.28
C HIS A 122 -6.24 -0.39 1.91
N PHE A 123 -6.99 0.45 1.19
CA PHE A 123 -7.50 0.19 -0.15
C PHE A 123 -6.55 0.76 -1.18
N PHE A 124 -6.13 -0.09 -2.12
CA PHE A 124 -5.11 0.20 -3.13
C PHE A 124 -5.44 -0.50 -4.45
N THR A 125 -5.15 0.13 -5.59
CA THR A 125 -5.38 -0.51 -6.92
C THR A 125 -4.11 -0.94 -7.65
N GLY A 126 -3.00 -1.00 -6.92
CA GLY A 126 -1.73 -1.43 -7.48
C GLY A 126 -0.85 -0.32 -7.98
N THR A 127 0.43 -0.65 -8.17
CA THR A 127 1.38 0.23 -8.84
C THR A 127 1.17 0.20 -10.36
N HIS A 128 1.38 1.32 -11.02
CA HIS A 128 1.26 1.45 -12.48
C HIS A 128 2.44 2.23 -13.08
N SER A 129 2.59 2.20 -14.41
CA SER A 129 3.75 2.79 -15.10
C SER A 129 3.88 4.30 -14.94
N ASP A 130 2.78 4.98 -14.60
CA ASP A 130 2.70 6.44 -14.41
C ASP A 130 2.99 6.88 -12.97
N TYR A 131 3.12 5.95 -12.02
CA TYR A 131 3.32 6.30 -10.61
C TYR A 131 4.56 7.18 -10.41
N HIS A 132 4.42 8.25 -9.62
CA HIS A 132 5.42 9.31 -9.40
C HIS A 132 5.86 10.08 -10.65
N LYS A 133 5.07 10.07 -11.73
CA LYS A 133 5.34 10.82 -12.96
C LYS A 133 4.25 11.86 -13.23
N PRO A 134 4.56 12.94 -13.97
CA PRO A 134 3.55 13.88 -14.45
C PRO A 134 2.46 13.26 -15.32
N SER A 135 2.67 12.05 -15.85
CA SER A 135 1.69 11.32 -16.64
C SER A 135 0.59 10.63 -15.82
N ASP A 136 0.68 10.66 -14.48
CA ASP A 136 -0.41 10.20 -13.62
C ASP A 136 -1.52 11.24 -13.55
N ASP A 137 -2.34 11.25 -14.59
CA ASP A 137 -3.35 12.28 -14.83
C ASP A 137 -4.76 11.69 -15.01
N ILE A 138 -5.74 12.57 -15.01
CA ILE A 138 -7.17 12.28 -14.89
C ILE A 138 -7.70 11.35 -15.99
N GLU A 139 -7.14 11.39 -17.20
CA GLU A 139 -7.55 10.56 -18.34
C GLU A 139 -7.36 9.07 -18.09
N LYS A 140 -6.56 8.72 -17.08
CA LYS A 140 -6.27 7.35 -16.72
C LYS A 140 -7.09 6.84 -15.53
N ILE A 141 -7.92 7.69 -14.93
CA ILE A 141 -8.74 7.33 -13.79
C ILE A 141 -9.96 6.52 -14.23
N ASN A 142 -10.09 5.32 -13.69
CA ASN A 142 -11.32 4.55 -13.72
C ASN A 142 -12.28 5.05 -12.63
N PHE A 143 -13.11 6.04 -12.97
CA PHE A 143 -14.11 6.61 -12.06
C PHE A 143 -15.13 5.59 -11.55
N ALA A 144 -15.60 4.69 -12.41
CA ALA A 144 -16.54 3.64 -12.01
C ALA A 144 -15.89 2.67 -11.00
N GLY A 145 -14.60 2.38 -11.18
CA GLY A 145 -13.83 1.60 -10.24
C GLY A 145 -13.64 2.27 -8.89
N ALA A 146 -13.30 3.56 -8.88
CA ALA A 146 -13.19 4.35 -7.66
C ALA A 146 -14.54 4.42 -6.91
N ALA A 147 -15.66 4.62 -7.62
CA ALA A 147 -17.00 4.60 -7.03
C ALA A 147 -17.37 3.23 -6.43
N ARG A 148 -16.93 2.13 -7.06
CA ARG A 148 -17.08 0.79 -6.50
C ARG A 148 -16.31 0.61 -5.20
N ILE A 149 -15.08 1.11 -5.12
CA ILE A 149 -14.27 1.12 -3.88
C ILE A 149 -14.96 1.94 -2.79
N ALA A 150 -15.49 3.12 -3.12
CA ALA A 150 -16.26 3.96 -2.20
C ALA A 150 -17.50 3.22 -1.67
N THR A 151 -18.19 2.46 -2.52
CA THR A 151 -19.35 1.63 -2.13
C THR A 151 -18.95 0.55 -1.13
N ILE A 152 -17.85 -0.17 -1.37
CA ILE A 152 -17.35 -1.22 -0.46
C ILE A 152 -16.99 -0.61 0.89
N ALA A 153 -16.22 0.49 0.88
CA ALA A 153 -15.85 1.20 2.09
C ALA A 153 -17.08 1.69 2.88
N SER A 154 -18.07 2.26 2.21
CA SER A 154 -19.31 2.72 2.84
C SER A 154 -20.06 1.57 3.50
N ARG A 155 -20.11 0.39 2.86
CA ARG A 155 -20.72 -0.82 3.45
C ARG A 155 -19.95 -1.33 4.67
N VAL A 156 -18.62 -1.33 4.64
CA VAL A 156 -17.79 -1.67 5.80
C VAL A 156 -18.10 -0.73 6.97
N VAL A 157 -18.08 0.58 6.75
CA VAL A 157 -18.34 1.57 7.81
C VAL A 157 -19.79 1.48 8.32
N HIS A 158 -20.75 1.25 7.43
CA HIS A 158 -22.15 1.07 7.79
C HIS A 158 -22.37 -0.17 8.66
N ALA A 159 -21.76 -1.30 8.31
CA ALA A 159 -21.80 -2.53 9.10
C ALA A 159 -21.17 -2.32 10.50
N LEU A 160 -20.01 -1.67 10.58
CA LEU A 160 -19.40 -1.27 11.86
C LEU A 160 -20.35 -0.39 12.69
N SER A 161 -21.08 0.50 12.02
CA SER A 161 -21.98 1.46 12.66
C SER A 161 -23.27 0.83 13.18
N THR A 162 -23.82 -0.16 12.48
CA THR A 162 -25.18 -0.66 12.72
C THR A 162 -25.23 -2.05 13.34
N GLU A 163 -24.19 -2.88 13.18
CA GLU A 163 -24.20 -4.28 13.65
C GLU A 163 -23.50 -4.47 15.00
N GLY A 164 -23.05 -3.39 15.65
CA GLY A 164 -22.34 -3.47 16.94
C GLY A 164 -20.96 -4.11 16.85
N ILE A 165 -20.41 -4.24 15.64
CA ILE A 165 -19.08 -4.82 15.40
C ILE A 165 -18.01 -3.86 15.91
N ARG A 166 -17.13 -4.38 16.77
CA ARG A 166 -15.96 -3.68 17.27
C ARG A 166 -14.71 -4.45 16.88
N PRO A 167 -13.94 -3.94 15.91
CA PRO A 167 -12.67 -4.54 15.52
C PRO A 167 -11.72 -4.58 16.72
N ASP A 168 -11.18 -5.76 16.99
CA ASP A 168 -10.01 -5.93 17.85
C ASP A 168 -8.74 -5.46 17.14
N PHE A 169 -7.72 -5.10 17.90
CA PHE A 169 -6.39 -4.86 17.33
C PHE A 169 -5.54 -6.10 17.51
N ILE A 170 -5.08 -6.65 16.38
CA ILE A 170 -4.11 -7.72 16.30
C ILE A 170 -2.82 -7.13 15.73
N LYS A 171 -1.74 -7.23 16.50
CA LYS A 171 -0.42 -6.89 16.00
C LYS A 171 0.07 -8.03 15.12
N VAL A 172 0.12 -7.80 13.82
CA VAL A 172 0.73 -8.70 12.85
C VAL A 172 2.24 -8.57 12.98
N GLU A 173 2.90 -9.63 13.47
CA GLU A 173 4.35 -9.69 13.50
C GLU A 173 4.87 -9.83 12.07
N ARG A 174 5.45 -8.74 11.55
CA ARG A 174 6.34 -8.85 10.41
C ARG A 174 7.61 -9.57 10.85
N GLN A 175 8.00 -10.60 10.11
CA GLN A 175 9.41 -11.01 10.08
C GLN A 175 10.20 -9.91 9.33
N THR A 176 10.45 -8.78 10.00
CA THR A 176 11.21 -7.68 9.36
C THR A 176 12.70 -7.82 9.70
N PRO A 177 13.61 -7.85 8.72
CA PRO A 177 14.99 -7.46 8.94
C PRO A 177 15.05 -5.97 9.35
N ALA A 178 16.00 -5.62 10.22
CA ALA A 178 16.05 -4.35 10.96
C ALA A 178 15.91 -3.07 10.10
N ARG A 179 15.11 -2.11 10.59
CA ARG A 179 14.87 -0.77 10.03
C ARG A 179 16.11 0.13 10.16
N GLY A 180 16.79 0.38 9.05
CA GLY A 180 17.50 1.63 8.76
C GLY A 180 16.98 2.14 7.42
N GLY A 181 16.64 3.42 7.31
CA GLY A 181 16.21 4.00 6.03
C GLY A 181 17.19 3.63 4.92
N PHE A 182 16.67 3.19 3.78
CA PHE A 182 17.51 2.62 2.73
C PHE A 182 18.49 3.65 2.19
N ARG A 183 19.79 3.30 2.22
CA ARG A 183 20.88 4.17 1.76
C ARG A 183 20.99 4.23 0.25
N VAL A 184 20.20 3.43 -0.46
CA VAL A 184 20.25 3.23 -1.91
C VAL A 184 18.87 3.38 -2.55
N SER A 185 18.86 3.79 -3.81
CA SER A 185 17.73 3.76 -4.72
C SER A 185 18.11 2.95 -5.95
N LEU A 186 17.28 1.97 -6.31
CA LEU A 186 17.51 1.10 -7.46
C LEU A 186 16.67 1.52 -8.68
N GLY A 187 15.60 2.30 -8.49
CA GLY A 187 14.68 2.64 -9.58
C GLY A 187 13.89 1.43 -10.12
N THR A 188 13.81 0.34 -9.38
CA THR A 188 12.90 -0.77 -9.59
C THR A 188 11.49 -0.41 -9.12
N ILE A 189 10.47 -0.99 -9.74
CA ILE A 189 9.09 -0.91 -9.28
C ILE A 189 8.61 -2.35 -9.03
N PRO A 190 8.66 -2.81 -7.76
CA PRO A 190 8.18 -4.15 -7.42
C PRO A 190 6.67 -4.29 -7.65
N ASP A 191 6.29 -5.48 -8.08
CA ASP A 191 4.90 -5.93 -8.10
C ASP A 191 4.56 -6.62 -6.77
N TYR A 192 4.03 -5.85 -5.84
CA TYR A 192 3.68 -6.31 -4.49
C TYR A 192 2.56 -7.36 -4.46
N GLY A 193 1.85 -7.57 -5.57
CA GLY A 193 0.77 -8.55 -5.69
C GLY A 193 1.16 -9.85 -6.39
N ALA A 194 2.39 -9.98 -6.90
CA ALA A 194 2.83 -11.17 -7.61
C ALA A 194 3.12 -12.33 -6.63
N GLN A 195 2.51 -13.49 -6.87
CA GLN A 195 2.83 -14.73 -6.16
C GLN A 195 3.82 -15.56 -6.98
N VAL A 196 5.10 -15.19 -6.91
CA VAL A 196 6.21 -15.87 -7.62
C VAL A 196 7.38 -16.11 -6.65
N ASP A 197 8.24 -17.08 -6.96
CA ASP A 197 9.52 -17.29 -6.26
C ASP A 197 10.52 -16.24 -6.72
N GLY A 198 10.58 -15.12 -5.98
CA GLY A 198 11.34 -13.92 -6.29
C GLY A 198 10.49 -12.65 -6.25
N VAL A 199 11.03 -11.56 -6.82
CA VAL A 199 10.30 -10.28 -6.92
C VAL A 199 10.10 -9.88 -8.37
N ARG A 200 8.85 -10.00 -8.85
CA ARG A 200 8.45 -9.51 -10.17
C ARG A 200 8.49 -8.00 -10.21
N LEU A 201 9.02 -7.44 -11.30
CA LEU A 201 8.99 -6.01 -11.57
C LEU A 201 7.76 -5.66 -12.40
N SER A 202 6.87 -4.82 -11.85
CA SER A 202 5.80 -4.18 -12.62
C SER A 202 6.35 -3.08 -13.54
N GLY A 203 7.58 -2.62 -13.28
CA GLY A 203 8.32 -1.73 -14.16
C GLY A 203 9.67 -1.31 -13.59
N VAL A 204 10.31 -0.40 -14.31
CA VAL A 204 11.51 0.32 -13.87
C VAL A 204 11.34 1.82 -14.13
N ARG A 205 11.90 2.64 -13.25
CA ARG A 205 11.93 4.09 -13.41
C ARG A 205 12.91 4.45 -14.52
N GLU A 206 12.42 5.16 -15.52
CA GLU A 206 13.23 5.67 -16.62
C GLU A 206 14.40 6.51 -16.10
N GLY A 207 15.60 6.26 -16.63
CA GLY A 207 16.84 6.91 -16.18
C GLY A 207 17.37 6.48 -14.82
N GLY A 208 16.69 5.58 -14.09
CA GLY A 208 17.16 5.02 -12.82
C GLY A 208 18.19 3.89 -12.99
N ALA A 209 18.83 3.49 -11.90
CA ALA A 209 19.86 2.44 -11.87
C ALA A 209 19.40 1.12 -12.54
N ALA A 210 18.19 0.65 -12.24
CA ALA A 210 17.62 -0.56 -12.83
C ALA A 210 17.44 -0.45 -14.35
N ALA A 211 16.93 0.69 -14.84
CA ALA A 211 16.78 0.92 -16.27
C ALA A 211 18.15 0.99 -16.98
N LYS A 212 19.15 1.66 -16.37
CA LYS A 212 20.53 1.70 -16.88
C LYS A 212 21.19 0.32 -16.92
N ALA A 213 20.86 -0.54 -15.95
CA ALA A 213 21.31 -1.93 -15.90
C ALA A 213 20.58 -2.84 -16.91
N GLY A 214 19.53 -2.33 -17.58
CA GLY A 214 18.77 -3.09 -18.57
C GLY A 214 17.68 -4.00 -17.96
N LEU A 215 17.29 -3.77 -16.70
CA LEU A 215 16.10 -4.38 -16.12
C LEU A 215 14.83 -3.80 -16.75
N ARG A 216 13.77 -4.60 -16.83
CA ARG A 216 12.50 -4.22 -17.48
C ARG A 216 11.29 -4.83 -16.78
N LYS A 217 10.10 -4.34 -17.15
CA LYS A 217 8.82 -4.92 -16.72
C LYS A 217 8.79 -6.42 -17.06
N GLY A 218 8.32 -7.23 -16.12
CA GLY A 218 8.18 -8.68 -16.27
C GLY A 218 9.39 -9.49 -15.77
N ASP A 219 10.54 -8.84 -15.55
CA ASP A 219 11.68 -9.52 -14.92
C ASP A 219 11.32 -9.95 -13.48
N VAL A 220 11.70 -11.16 -13.09
CA VAL A 220 11.58 -11.65 -11.71
C VAL A 220 12.96 -11.70 -11.09
N ILE A 221 13.24 -10.84 -10.12
CA ILE A 221 14.52 -10.84 -9.41
C ILE A 221 14.62 -12.09 -8.56
N GLN A 222 15.63 -12.91 -8.84
CA GLN A 222 15.95 -14.15 -8.14
C GLN A 222 17.20 -14.00 -7.26
N LYS A 223 18.12 -13.09 -7.60
CA LYS A 223 19.34 -12.87 -6.82
C LYS A 223 19.84 -11.43 -6.91
N MET A 224 20.40 -10.92 -5.82
CA MET A 224 21.08 -9.62 -5.78
C MET A 224 22.38 -9.71 -4.96
N GLY A 225 23.52 -9.57 -5.64
CA GLY A 225 24.83 -9.84 -5.06
C GLY A 225 24.92 -11.29 -4.57
N GLU A 226 25.19 -11.46 -3.28
CA GLU A 226 25.28 -12.78 -2.64
C GLU A 226 23.93 -13.31 -2.13
N ARG A 227 22.86 -12.50 -2.16
CA ARG A 227 21.56 -12.88 -1.59
C ARG A 227 20.60 -13.44 -2.62
N GLU A 228 20.07 -14.62 -2.35
CA GLU A 228 18.91 -15.17 -3.04
C GLU A 228 17.65 -14.39 -2.62
N ILE A 229 16.74 -14.19 -3.57
CA ILE A 229 15.51 -13.43 -3.43
C ILE A 229 14.35 -14.37 -3.73
N HIS A 230 13.60 -14.76 -2.71
CA HIS A 230 12.41 -15.60 -2.84
C HIS A 230 11.12 -14.79 -2.67
N ASN A 231 11.22 -13.63 -2.01
CA ASN A 231 10.08 -12.78 -1.72
C ASN A 231 10.51 -11.32 -1.56
N LEU A 232 9.52 -10.46 -1.31
CA LEU A 232 9.72 -9.03 -1.12
C LEU A 232 10.57 -8.71 0.12
N ASP A 233 10.48 -9.47 1.20
CA ASP A 233 11.26 -9.21 2.41
C ASP A 233 12.76 -9.45 2.16
N ASP A 234 13.12 -10.52 1.45
CA ASP A 234 14.49 -10.78 1.03
C ASP A 234 15.04 -9.61 0.20
N TYR A 235 14.21 -9.15 -0.76
CA TYR A 235 14.51 -8.02 -1.61
C TYR A 235 14.74 -6.74 -0.82
N MET A 236 13.83 -6.37 0.09
CA MET A 236 13.99 -5.19 0.93
C MET A 236 15.19 -5.31 1.87
N ALA A 237 15.50 -6.52 2.35
CA ALA A 237 16.65 -6.76 3.20
C ALA A 237 17.98 -6.45 2.48
N THR A 238 18.05 -6.56 1.14
CA THR A 238 19.27 -6.24 0.39
C THR A 238 19.66 -4.77 0.54
N PHE A 239 18.69 -3.86 0.62
CA PHE A 239 18.96 -2.42 0.66
C PHE A 239 19.70 -1.97 1.93
N ALA A 240 19.70 -2.79 2.98
CA ALA A 240 20.48 -2.54 4.19
C ALA A 240 21.99 -2.77 4.00
N VAL A 241 22.38 -3.59 3.02
CA VAL A 241 23.78 -3.98 2.77
C VAL A 241 24.34 -3.39 1.47
N LEU A 242 23.50 -2.82 0.62
CA LEU A 242 23.93 -2.17 -0.62
C LEU A 242 24.49 -0.77 -0.38
N SER A 243 25.52 -0.43 -1.16
CA SER A 243 26.18 0.89 -1.15
C SER A 243 25.93 1.63 -2.46
N PRO A 244 25.64 2.94 -2.43
CA PRO A 244 25.61 3.75 -3.65
C PRO A 244 26.95 3.71 -4.40
N GLY A 245 26.89 3.55 -5.72
CA GLY A 245 28.07 3.53 -6.59
C GLY A 245 28.80 2.18 -6.65
N GLU A 246 28.44 1.21 -5.81
CA GLU A 246 29.04 -0.13 -5.82
C GLU A 246 28.21 -1.07 -6.70
N ALA A 247 28.77 -1.49 -7.82
CA ALA A 247 28.07 -2.36 -8.75
C ALA A 247 27.91 -3.78 -8.19
N ILE A 248 26.70 -4.32 -8.27
CA ILE A 248 26.35 -5.69 -7.91
C ILE A 248 25.79 -6.45 -9.12
N ASP A 249 25.94 -7.76 -9.11
CA ASP A 249 25.26 -8.61 -10.07
C ASP A 249 23.84 -8.90 -9.58
N VAL A 250 22.86 -8.77 -10.48
CA VAL A 250 21.45 -9.07 -10.23
C VAL A 250 21.04 -10.14 -11.22
N VAL A 251 20.56 -11.27 -10.72
CA VAL A 251 20.02 -12.36 -11.56
C VAL A 251 18.51 -12.22 -11.59
N VAL A 252 17.97 -12.18 -12.80
CA VAL A 252 16.54 -12.15 -13.05
C VAL A 252 16.12 -13.31 -13.94
N GLU A 253 14.94 -13.85 -13.70
CA GLU A 253 14.24 -14.65 -14.69
C GLU A 253 13.52 -13.71 -15.67
N ARG A 254 13.78 -13.91 -16.95
CA ARG A 254 13.23 -13.13 -18.05
C ARG A 254 12.84 -14.08 -19.16
N ASP A 255 11.56 -14.10 -19.49
CA ASP A 255 11.02 -14.98 -20.54
C ASP A 255 11.38 -16.47 -20.31
N GLY A 256 11.47 -16.89 -19.03
CA GLY A 256 11.83 -18.25 -18.62
C GLY A 256 13.32 -18.58 -18.60
N ALA A 257 14.20 -17.59 -18.86
CA ALA A 257 15.65 -17.75 -18.81
C ALA A 257 16.29 -16.87 -17.75
N ALA A 258 17.34 -17.37 -17.09
CA ALA A 258 18.14 -16.59 -16.16
C ALA A 258 19.03 -15.59 -16.92
N VAL A 259 18.94 -14.31 -16.55
CA VAL A 259 19.72 -13.21 -17.10
C VAL A 259 20.41 -12.46 -15.96
N THR A 260 21.72 -12.33 -16.06
CA THR A 260 22.51 -11.54 -15.10
C THR A 260 22.75 -10.14 -15.65
N VAL A 261 22.42 -9.13 -14.86
CA VAL A 261 22.73 -7.73 -15.16
C VAL A 261 23.61 -7.14 -14.06
N LYS A 262 24.45 -6.17 -14.43
CA LYS A 262 25.24 -5.42 -13.46
C LYS A 262 24.53 -4.13 -13.11
N LEU A 263 24.08 -4.02 -11.86
CA LEU A 263 23.33 -2.88 -11.34
C LEU A 263 24.21 -2.07 -10.40
N THR A 264 24.26 -0.75 -10.61
CA THR A 264 24.94 0.18 -9.69
C THR A 264 23.90 1.00 -8.93
N PRO A 265 23.66 0.73 -7.64
CA PRO A 265 22.71 1.48 -6.83
C PRO A 265 23.06 2.96 -6.78
N GLU A 266 22.06 3.83 -6.78
CA GLU A 266 22.24 5.28 -6.66
C GLU A 266 21.91 5.72 -5.23
N ALA A 267 22.40 6.88 -4.80
CA ALA A 267 21.92 7.47 -3.55
C ALA A 267 20.47 7.93 -3.72
N PRO A 268 19.60 7.85 -2.69
CA PRO A 268 18.27 8.41 -2.75
C PRO A 268 18.36 9.90 -3.12
N GLN A 269 17.75 10.27 -4.25
CA GLN A 269 17.63 11.68 -4.59
C GLN A 269 16.73 12.32 -3.54
N ARG A 270 17.31 13.19 -2.70
CA ARG A 270 16.52 14.08 -1.84
C ARG A 270 15.70 14.99 -2.75
N ARG A 271 14.37 14.84 -2.69
CA ARG A 271 13.46 15.91 -3.12
C ARG A 271 13.45 17.00 -2.06
#